data_AF-A0A9E3W8M9-F1
#
_entry.id   AF-A0A9E3W8M9-F1
#
_cell.length_a   1.000
_cell.length_b   1.000
_cell.length_c   1.000
_cell.angle_alpha   90.00
_cell.angle_beta   90.00
_cell.angle_gamma   90.00
#
_symmetry.space_group_name_H-M   'P 1'
#
loop_
_entity.id
_entity.type
_entity.pdbx_description
1 polymer ?
#
loop_
_entity_poly.entity_id
_entity_poly.type
_entity_poly.pdbx_seq_one_letter_code
_entity_poly.pdbx_strand_id
1 'polypeptide(L)'
;MMFTAAERQQKIEAIRRFPDELAALVTGLSEADLHTAYLDGEWTVAQNVHHVADSHMNAFIRVKLALTEHVPTIKTYHQELWAETADSHDLPVESSLAILRGLHERWCVLWESLSDDQWLRPVNHPEAGTVTVEGFLNTYANHGAAHIDQIQRTLAARS
;
A
#
# COMPACT_ATOMS: atom_id res chain seq x y z
N MET A 1 1.50 -18.57 13.23
CA MET A 1 2.07 -18.18 14.53
C MET A 1 1.93 -16.68 14.64
N MET A 2 1.64 -16.17 15.85
CA MET A 2 1.57 -14.72 16.08
C MET A 2 2.95 -14.09 15.96
N PHE A 3 3.02 -12.86 15.47
CA PHE A 3 4.25 -12.10 15.53
C PHE A 3 4.53 -11.66 16.96
N THR A 4 5.81 -11.61 17.29
CA THR A 4 6.32 -10.91 18.46
C THR A 4 6.06 -9.40 18.34
N ALA A 5 6.08 -8.70 19.47
CA ALA A 5 5.99 -7.23 19.47
C ALA A 5 7.12 -6.59 18.63
N ALA A 6 8.32 -7.18 18.62
CA ALA A 6 9.44 -6.69 17.83
C ALA A 6 9.21 -6.85 16.32
N GLU A 7 8.69 -8.00 15.87
CA GLU A 7 8.33 -8.22 14.47
C GLU A 7 7.20 -7.29 14.02
N ARG A 8 6.19 -7.04 14.87
CA ARG A 8 5.14 -6.04 14.59
C ARG A 8 5.75 -4.65 14.46
N GLN A 9 6.63 -4.25 15.38
CA GLN A 9 7.27 -2.93 15.33
C GLN A 9 8.12 -2.75 14.06
N GLN A 10 8.86 -3.78 13.65
CA GLN A 10 9.64 -3.73 12.41
C GLN A 10 8.75 -3.48 11.19
N LYS A 11 7.58 -4.13 11.13
CA LYS A 11 6.62 -3.97 10.04
C LYS A 11 5.94 -2.60 10.06
N ILE A 12 5.57 -2.10 11.24
CA ILE A 12 5.02 -0.75 11.41
C ILE A 12 6.04 0.28 10.95
N GLU A 13 7.33 0.08 11.26
CA GLU A 13 8.39 0.98 10.83
C GLU A 13 8.63 0.95 9.31
N ALA A 14 8.46 -0.21 8.65
CA ALA A 14 8.47 -0.29 7.19
C ALA A 14 7.32 0.53 6.59
N ILE A 15 6.11 0.42 7.14
CA ILE A 15 4.95 1.24 6.71
C ILE A 15 5.24 2.72 6.97
N ARG A 16 5.84 3.08 8.11
CA ARG A 16 6.14 4.48 8.47
C ARG A 16 7.08 5.16 7.48
N ARG A 17 8.15 4.48 7.07
CA ARG A 17 9.18 5.06 6.18
C ARG A 17 8.78 5.06 4.71
N PHE A 18 7.89 4.16 4.32
CA PHE A 18 7.52 3.95 2.93
C PHE A 18 7.13 5.23 2.15
N PRO A 19 6.29 6.16 2.67
CA PRO A 19 5.93 7.37 1.92
C PRO A 19 7.13 8.26 1.59
N ASP A 20 8.09 8.39 2.50
CA ASP A 20 9.31 9.18 2.28
C ASP A 20 10.29 8.47 1.34
N GLU A 21 10.41 7.14 1.45
CA GLU A 21 11.20 6.32 0.52
C GLU A 21 10.66 6.39 -0.92
N LEU A 22 9.33 6.27 -1.08
CA LEU A 22 8.68 6.41 -2.38
C LEU A 22 8.85 7.82 -2.94
N ALA A 23 8.62 8.85 -2.13
CA ALA A 23 8.80 10.23 -2.55
C ALA A 23 10.23 10.50 -3.00
N ALA A 24 11.24 10.03 -2.26
CA ALA A 24 12.64 10.18 -2.63
C ALA A 24 12.98 9.47 -3.95
N LEU A 25 12.35 8.32 -4.22
CA LEU A 25 12.55 7.56 -5.46
C LEU A 25 12.03 8.28 -6.70
N VAL A 26 10.91 9.01 -6.57
CA VAL A 26 10.24 9.66 -7.72
C VAL A 26 10.53 11.16 -7.82
N THR A 27 11.12 11.77 -6.80
CA THR A 27 11.48 13.20 -6.82
C THR A 27 12.53 13.48 -7.89
N GLY A 28 12.25 14.46 -8.76
CA GLY A 28 13.16 14.89 -9.82
C GLY A 28 13.10 14.06 -11.10
N LEU A 29 12.20 13.07 -11.17
CA LEU A 29 11.84 12.41 -12.42
C LEU A 29 11.11 13.38 -13.35
N SER A 30 11.33 13.22 -14.65
CA SER A 30 10.59 13.96 -15.68
C SER A 30 9.21 13.34 -15.93
N GLU A 31 8.31 14.09 -16.58
CA GLU A 31 7.02 13.57 -17.06
C GLU A 31 7.20 12.29 -17.90
N ALA A 32 8.24 12.23 -18.74
CA ALA A 32 8.55 11.05 -19.53
C ALA A 32 8.95 9.85 -18.66
N ASP A 33 9.76 10.08 -17.60
CA ASP A 33 10.15 9.02 -16.67
C ASP A 33 8.94 8.46 -15.91
N LEU A 34 7.97 9.32 -15.59
CA LEU A 34 6.78 8.96 -14.83
C LEU A 34 5.76 8.18 -15.67
N HIS A 35 5.55 8.58 -16.92
CA HIS A 35 4.43 8.09 -17.75
C HIS A 35 4.85 7.16 -18.90
N THR A 36 6.15 6.89 -19.10
CA THR A 36 6.59 5.92 -20.12
C THR A 36 6.47 4.49 -19.60
N ALA A 37 5.80 3.62 -20.36
CA ALA A 37 5.82 2.19 -20.13
C ALA A 37 7.13 1.58 -20.68
N TYR A 38 8.17 1.54 -19.84
CA TYR A 38 9.48 1.01 -20.24
C TYR A 38 9.54 -0.52 -20.33
N LEU A 39 8.61 -1.22 -19.66
CA LEU A 39 8.51 -2.67 -19.65
C LEU A 39 7.14 -3.07 -20.20
N ASP A 40 7.12 -3.94 -21.19
CA ASP A 40 5.88 -4.38 -21.85
C ASP A 40 4.97 -5.13 -20.86
N GLY A 41 3.70 -4.73 -20.81
CA GLY A 41 2.70 -5.29 -19.90
C GLY A 41 2.84 -4.88 -18.42
N GLU A 42 3.79 -4.01 -18.07
CA GLU A 42 3.96 -3.48 -16.72
C GLU A 42 3.41 -2.05 -16.61
N TRP A 43 3.00 -1.67 -15.41
CA TRP A 43 2.55 -0.30 -15.13
C TRP A 43 3.70 0.73 -15.24
N THR A 44 3.32 1.95 -15.61
CA THR A 44 4.21 3.11 -15.52
C THR A 44 4.59 3.42 -14.07
N VAL A 45 5.58 4.30 -13.86
CA VAL A 45 5.94 4.73 -12.51
C VAL A 45 4.77 5.48 -11.86
N ALA A 46 4.08 6.35 -12.59
CA ALA A 46 2.91 7.07 -12.10
C ALA A 46 1.80 6.11 -11.66
N GLN A 47 1.42 5.16 -12.51
CA GLN A 47 0.40 4.15 -12.18
C GLN A 47 0.76 3.34 -10.93
N ASN A 48 2.03 2.98 -10.74
CA ASN A 48 2.48 2.33 -9.50
C ASN A 48 2.27 3.22 -8.27
N VAL A 49 2.62 4.51 -8.35
CA VAL A 49 2.43 5.45 -7.22
C VAL A 49 0.95 5.64 -6.89
N HIS A 50 0.10 5.80 -7.89
CA HIS A 50 -1.35 5.93 -7.71
C HIS A 50 -1.95 4.65 -7.12
N HIS A 51 -1.59 3.49 -7.68
CA HIS A 51 -2.04 2.19 -7.18
C HIS A 51 -1.73 1.99 -5.69
N VAL A 52 -0.51 2.32 -5.26
CA VAL A 52 -0.13 2.15 -3.85
C VAL A 52 -1.01 3.02 -2.95
N ALA A 53 -1.32 4.26 -3.35
CA ALA A 53 -2.27 5.09 -2.59
C ALA A 53 -3.64 4.42 -2.47
N ASP A 54 -4.21 3.92 -3.57
CA ASP A 54 -5.50 3.23 -3.57
C ASP A 54 -5.50 1.97 -2.72
N SER A 55 -4.47 1.14 -2.88
CA SER A 55 -4.29 -0.12 -2.18
C SER A 55 -4.21 0.10 -0.67
N HIS A 56 -3.43 1.10 -0.24
CA HIS A 56 -3.24 1.40 1.18
C HIS A 56 -4.46 2.10 1.79
N MET A 57 -5.19 2.94 1.04
CA MET A 57 -6.47 3.49 1.51
C MET A 57 -7.49 2.39 1.78
N ASN A 58 -7.63 1.44 0.85
CA ASN A 58 -8.48 0.27 1.02
C ASN A 58 -8.05 -0.54 2.26
N ALA A 59 -6.75 -0.77 2.43
CA ALA A 59 -6.20 -1.48 3.58
C ALA A 59 -6.58 -0.83 4.91
N PHE A 60 -6.37 0.48 5.02
CA PHE A 60 -6.69 1.24 6.23
C PHE A 60 -8.16 1.16 6.60
N ILE A 61 -9.06 1.27 5.61
CA ILE A 61 -10.50 1.10 5.81
C ILE A 61 -10.81 -0.32 6.30
N ARG A 62 -10.25 -1.35 5.65
CA ARG A 62 -10.46 -2.76 6.02
C ARG A 62 -10.00 -3.06 7.45
N VAL A 63 -8.86 -2.49 7.87
CA VAL A 63 -8.37 -2.62 9.25
C VAL A 63 -9.34 -1.97 10.23
N LYS A 64 -9.87 -0.78 9.92
CA LYS A 64 -10.88 -0.14 10.77
C LYS A 64 -12.15 -0.99 10.89
N LEU A 65 -12.68 -1.51 9.79
CA LEU A 65 -13.84 -2.42 9.80
C LEU A 65 -13.55 -3.65 10.67
N ALA A 66 -12.38 -4.26 10.52
CA ALA A 66 -11.95 -5.41 11.31
C ALA A 66 -12.00 -5.14 12.82
N LEU A 67 -11.59 -3.94 13.23
CA LEU A 67 -11.54 -3.53 14.63
C LEU A 67 -12.91 -3.17 15.21
N THR A 68 -13.86 -2.74 14.38
CA THR A 68 -15.17 -2.23 14.83
C THR A 68 -16.34 -3.17 14.58
N GLU A 69 -16.18 -4.18 13.73
CA GLU A 69 -17.25 -5.11 13.35
C GLU A 69 -16.91 -6.55 13.73
N HIS A 70 -17.95 -7.38 13.86
CA HIS A 70 -17.79 -8.81 14.14
C HIS A 70 -17.53 -9.58 12.85
N VAL A 71 -16.26 -9.93 12.60
CA VAL A 71 -15.80 -10.74 11.46
C VAL A 71 -16.33 -10.22 10.11
N PRO A 72 -16.01 -8.96 9.74
CA PRO A 72 -16.56 -8.35 8.54
C PRO A 72 -16.10 -9.08 7.28
N THR A 73 -16.96 -9.05 6.25
CA THR A 73 -16.56 -9.43 4.89
C THR A 73 -16.12 -8.18 4.15
N ILE A 74 -14.86 -8.12 3.74
CA ILE A 74 -14.31 -6.94 3.06
C ILE A 74 -14.56 -7.00 1.55
N LYS A 75 -14.56 -5.82 0.93
CA LYS A 75 -14.70 -5.68 -0.52
C LYS A 75 -13.35 -5.78 -1.21
N THR A 76 -13.26 -6.60 -2.25
CA THR A 76 -12.12 -6.62 -3.19
C THR A 76 -12.33 -5.58 -4.29
N TYR A 77 -11.31 -5.30 -5.08
CA TYR A 77 -11.35 -4.32 -6.17
C TYR A 77 -10.47 -4.78 -7.32
N HIS A 78 -10.80 -4.34 -8.53
CA HIS A 78 -10.05 -4.69 -9.74
C HIS A 78 -8.92 -3.69 -9.94
N GLN A 79 -7.77 -3.93 -9.30
CA GLN A 79 -6.63 -3.01 -9.32
C GLN A 79 -6.18 -2.62 -10.74
N GLU A 80 -6.20 -3.58 -11.68
CA GLU A 80 -5.85 -3.34 -13.08
C GLU A 80 -6.81 -2.32 -13.72
N LEU A 81 -8.11 -2.43 -13.44
CA LEU A 81 -9.09 -1.47 -13.96
C LEU A 81 -9.01 -0.11 -13.27
N TRP A 82 -8.52 -0.06 -12.02
CA TRP A 82 -8.31 1.20 -11.31
C TRP A 82 -7.10 1.96 -11.88
N ALA A 83 -6.01 1.25 -12.20
CA ALA A 83 -4.83 1.83 -12.86
C ALA A 83 -5.13 2.41 -14.26
N GLU A 84 -6.27 2.03 -14.86
CA GLU A 84 -6.75 2.53 -16.15
C GLU A 84 -7.74 3.71 -16.04
N THR A 85 -8.02 4.19 -14.83
CA THR A 85 -8.86 5.39 -14.63
C THR A 85 -8.11 6.66 -15.03
N ALA A 86 -8.86 7.71 -15.40
CA ALA A 86 -8.27 8.96 -15.88
C ALA A 86 -7.31 9.60 -14.87
N ASP A 87 -7.62 9.54 -13.57
CA ASP A 87 -6.74 10.06 -12.53
C ASP A 87 -5.48 9.22 -12.32
N SER A 88 -5.51 7.92 -12.62
CA SER A 88 -4.31 7.07 -12.59
C SER A 88 -3.39 7.27 -13.81
N HIS A 89 -3.92 7.82 -14.91
CA HIS A 89 -3.16 8.13 -16.13
C HIS A 89 -2.60 9.55 -16.15
N ASP A 90 -3.42 10.52 -15.75
CA ASP A 90 -3.16 11.94 -16.06
C ASP A 90 -2.79 12.80 -14.83
N LEU A 91 -3.04 12.33 -13.60
CA LEU A 91 -2.83 13.14 -12.41
C LEU A 91 -1.35 13.16 -12.00
N PRO A 92 -0.78 14.31 -11.58
CA PRO A 92 0.55 14.33 -10.99
C PRO A 92 0.65 13.48 -9.72
N VAL A 93 1.75 12.73 -9.59
CA VAL A 93 2.00 11.77 -8.51
C VAL A 93 2.01 12.39 -7.12
N GLU A 94 2.25 13.71 -7.01
CA GLU A 94 2.27 14.47 -5.77
C GLU A 94 0.97 14.33 -4.97
N SER A 95 -0.17 14.21 -5.66
CA SER A 95 -1.47 14.02 -5.00
C SER A 95 -1.51 12.69 -4.23
N SER A 96 -1.02 11.61 -4.85
CA SER A 96 -0.94 10.29 -4.22
C SER A 96 0.13 10.24 -3.13
N LEU A 97 1.26 10.93 -3.30
CA LEU A 97 2.28 11.06 -2.24
C LEU A 97 1.72 11.80 -1.01
N ALA A 98 0.93 12.85 -1.21
CA ALA A 98 0.28 13.58 -0.12
C ALA A 98 -0.75 12.71 0.63
N ILE A 99 -1.54 11.92 -0.11
CA ILE A 99 -2.46 10.92 0.48
C ILE A 99 -1.67 9.92 1.32
N LEU A 100 -0.62 9.31 0.76
CA LEU A 100 0.18 8.29 1.43
C LEU A 100 0.80 8.81 2.73
N ARG A 101 1.34 10.03 2.73
CA ARG A 101 1.93 10.65 3.93
C ARG A 101 0.91 10.72 5.08
N GLY A 102 -0.22 11.40 4.86
CA GLY A 102 -1.24 11.57 5.90
C GLY A 102 -1.94 10.26 6.27
N LEU A 103 -2.13 9.36 5.31
CA LEU A 103 -2.68 8.04 5.55
C LEU A 103 -1.79 7.21 6.47
N HIS A 104 -0.49 7.12 6.16
CA HIS A 104 0.46 6.28 6.91
C HIS A 104 0.70 6.83 8.32
N GLU A 105 0.72 8.15 8.51
CA GLU A 105 0.75 8.76 9.85
C GLU A 105 -0.40 8.23 10.74
N ARG A 106 -1.63 8.29 10.22
CA ARG A 106 -2.81 7.79 10.94
C ARG A 106 -2.77 6.28 11.13
N TRP A 107 -2.28 5.56 10.12
CA TRP A 107 -2.26 4.11 10.14
C TRP A 107 -1.25 3.56 11.14
N CYS A 108 -0.06 4.15 11.24
CA CYS A 108 0.93 3.80 12.25
C CYS A 108 0.41 4.04 13.67
N VAL A 109 -0.25 5.17 13.94
CA VAL A 109 -0.89 5.42 15.25
C VAL A 109 -1.94 4.35 15.57
N LEU A 110 -2.74 3.94 14.57
CA LEU A 110 -3.71 2.87 14.76
C LEU A 110 -3.02 1.55 15.11
N TRP A 111 -1.97 1.17 14.38
CA TRP A 111 -1.22 -0.06 14.63
C TRP A 111 -0.61 -0.11 16.03
N GLU A 112 0.01 0.98 16.47
CA GLU A 112 0.66 1.07 17.78
C GLU A 112 -0.34 1.07 18.94
N SER A 113 -1.63 1.33 18.68
CA SER A 113 -2.68 1.31 19.70
C SER A 113 -3.31 -0.07 19.95
N LEU A 114 -3.03 -1.07 19.10
CA LEU A 114 -3.74 -2.34 19.14
C LEU A 114 -3.31 -3.23 20.31
N SER A 115 -4.29 -3.81 21.01
CA SER A 115 -4.06 -4.89 21.97
C SER A 115 -3.74 -6.22 21.28
N ASP A 116 -3.19 -7.18 22.04
CA ASP A 116 -2.88 -8.52 21.53
C ASP A 116 -4.11 -9.24 20.93
N ASP A 117 -5.29 -9.07 21.53
CA ASP A 117 -6.54 -9.64 21.00
C ASP A 117 -6.98 -8.96 19.70
N GLN A 118 -6.74 -7.65 19.56
CA GLN A 118 -7.09 -6.90 18.36
C GLN A 118 -6.28 -7.32 17.14
N TRP A 119 -5.01 -7.68 17.33
CA TRP A 119 -4.16 -8.23 16.27
C TRP A 119 -4.71 -9.52 15.66
N LEU A 120 -5.44 -10.31 16.46
CA LEU A 120 -6.01 -11.59 16.05
C LEU A 120 -7.41 -11.50 15.46
N ARG A 121 -8.01 -10.30 15.41
CA ARG A 121 -9.38 -10.16 14.91
C ARG A 121 -9.49 -10.67 13.46
N PRO A 122 -10.40 -11.61 13.19
CA PRO A 122 -10.52 -12.20 11.87
C PRO A 122 -11.36 -11.33 10.94
N VAL A 123 -11.08 -11.44 9.66
CA VAL A 123 -11.75 -10.78 8.55
C VAL A 123 -11.98 -11.81 7.45
N ASN A 124 -13.16 -11.82 6.85
CA ASN A 124 -13.45 -12.66 5.69
C ASN A 124 -13.01 -11.93 4.41
N HIS A 125 -11.91 -12.37 3.82
CA HIS A 125 -11.47 -11.92 2.50
C HIS A 125 -12.08 -12.82 1.43
N PRO A 126 -12.90 -12.31 0.49
CA PRO A 126 -13.59 -13.14 -0.51
C PRO A 126 -12.67 -14.07 -1.31
N GLU A 127 -11.45 -13.63 -1.61
CA GLU A 127 -10.48 -14.40 -2.41
C GLU A 127 -9.44 -15.18 -1.58
N ALA A 128 -9.09 -14.72 -0.37
CA ALA A 128 -8.01 -15.30 0.44
C ALA A 128 -8.52 -16.11 1.65
N GLY A 129 -9.84 -16.18 1.83
CA GLY A 129 -10.45 -16.79 3.01
C GLY A 129 -10.30 -15.91 4.25
N THR A 130 -10.25 -16.54 5.43
CA THR A 130 -10.11 -15.80 6.69
C THR A 130 -8.67 -15.29 6.86
N VAL A 131 -8.52 -13.98 7.01
CA VAL A 131 -7.26 -13.30 7.35
C VAL A 131 -7.40 -12.59 8.69
N THR A 132 -6.30 -12.22 9.33
CA THR A 132 -6.30 -11.45 10.58
C THR A 132 -5.82 -10.02 10.36
N VAL A 133 -6.10 -9.16 11.35
CA VAL A 133 -5.54 -7.81 11.42
C VAL A 133 -4.00 -7.83 11.35
N GLU A 134 -3.34 -8.77 12.05
CA GLU A 134 -1.89 -9.00 11.96
C GLU A 134 -1.44 -9.45 10.55
N GLY A 135 -2.28 -10.22 9.87
CA GLY A 135 -2.05 -10.60 8.46
C GLY A 135 -2.00 -9.38 7.54
N PHE A 136 -2.90 -8.41 7.72
CA PHE A 136 -2.86 -7.16 6.95
C PHE A 136 -1.56 -6.38 7.19
N LEU A 137 -1.09 -6.26 8.43
CA LEU A 137 0.18 -5.60 8.72
C LEU A 137 1.34 -6.22 7.92
N ASN A 138 1.42 -7.55 7.89
CA ASN A 138 2.45 -8.25 7.13
C ASN A 138 2.33 -8.00 5.61
N THR A 139 1.13 -8.16 5.07
CA THR A 139 0.88 -7.98 3.63
C THR A 139 1.29 -6.58 3.20
N TYR A 140 0.85 -5.55 3.91
CA TYR A 140 1.07 -4.17 3.48
C TYR A 140 2.48 -3.63 3.79
N ALA A 141 3.18 -4.18 4.78
CA ALA A 141 4.62 -3.91 4.93
C ALA A 141 5.43 -4.46 3.75
N ASN A 142 5.07 -5.64 3.23
CA ASN A 142 5.75 -6.25 2.08
C ASN A 142 5.31 -5.63 0.74
N HIS A 143 4.05 -5.22 0.63
CA HIS A 143 3.48 -4.60 -0.56
C HIS A 143 4.20 -3.31 -0.94
N GLY A 144 4.44 -2.42 0.04
CA GLY A 144 5.19 -1.19 -0.20
C GLY A 144 6.60 -1.47 -0.73
N ALA A 145 7.34 -2.38 -0.11
CA ALA A 145 8.67 -2.77 -0.57
C ALA A 145 8.66 -3.34 -2.00
N ALA A 146 7.68 -4.19 -2.33
CA ALA A 146 7.56 -4.75 -3.68
C ALA A 146 7.34 -3.69 -4.76
N HIS A 147 6.57 -2.64 -4.48
CA HIS A 147 6.38 -1.54 -5.45
C HIS A 147 7.61 -0.62 -5.56
N ILE A 148 8.39 -0.45 -4.50
CA ILE A 148 9.70 0.21 -4.61
C ILE A 148 10.59 -0.55 -5.59
N ASP A 149 10.70 -1.88 -5.42
CA ASP A 149 11.50 -2.73 -6.31
C ASP A 149 10.97 -2.70 -7.76
N GLN A 150 9.64 -2.69 -7.95
CA GLN A 150 9.03 -2.58 -9.28
C GLN A 150 9.36 -1.25 -9.96
N ILE A 151 9.20 -0.12 -9.26
CA ILE A 151 9.54 1.20 -9.79
C ILE A 151 11.03 1.29 -10.14
N GLN A 152 11.91 0.77 -9.29
CA GLN A 152 13.34 0.74 -9.57
C GLN A 152 13.67 -0.07 -10.84
N ARG A 153 13.03 -1.24 -11.04
CA ARG A 153 13.20 -2.03 -12.26
C ARG A 153 12.70 -1.28 -13.50
N THR A 154 11.55 -0.63 -13.41
CA THR A 154 10.98 0.18 -14.50
C THR A 154 11.93 1.33 -14.88
N LEU A 155 12.45 2.06 -13.90
CA LEU A 155 13.39 3.15 -14.13
C LEU A 155 14.75 2.66 -14.67
N ALA A 156 15.22 1.49 -14.26
CA ALA A 156 16.45 0.90 -14.79
C ALA A 156 16.33 0.48 -16.26
N ALA A 157 15.11 0.29 -16.77
CA ALA A 157 14.83 0.01 -18.18
C ALA A 157 14.77 1.28 -19.05
N ARG A 158 14.96 2.48 -18.46
CA ARG A 158 15.10 3.74 -19.18
C ARG A 158 16.43 3.76 -19.96
N SER A 159 16.36 3.41 -21.24
CA SER A 159 17.45 3.54 -22.22
C SER A 159 17.64 4.98 -22.68
#